data_AF-A0A9D5BQ92-F1
#
_entry.id   AF-A0A9D5BQ92-F1
#
_cell.length_a   1.000
_cell.length_b   1.000
_cell.length_c   1.000
_cell.angle_alpha   90.00
_cell.angle_beta   90.00
_cell.angle_gamma   90.00
#
_symmetry.space_group_name_H-M   'P 1'
#
loop_
_entity.id
_entity.type
_entity.pdbx_description
1 polymer ?
#
loop_
_entity_poly.entity_id
_entity_poly.type
_entity_poly.pdbx_seq_one_letter_code
_entity_poly.pdbx_strand_id
1 'polypeptide(L)'
;MVETLLGPTFRYTLPPLPITFPTSNRILLSSPMSSFPIPSSPNRTHPRCYSNPNLPQSQPALLVFSGGTAFNGVVEDLKSFTTRVAHVLPVSDDGGSTAEIVRVLGGPAVGDIRSRCLRLSDQSTAEALAVRNLLGHRLSLDALQAKSEWYSIVEGDHVLWEGVSKPYRETIRAFLVYFQNQILCRSEGAFCFSNGSIGNFFFAGARIFFQSLDAAIFLFSRVSDIPPESLVLPVISTNDRLTLGCELLDGTIIRGQNEISHPSSGTMVPIKKLFGSSSSFKNKTGVLHVK
;
A
#
# COMPACT_ATOMS: atom_id res chain seq x y z
N MET A 1 21.35 -68.33 -6.56
CA MET A 1 20.04 -69.02 -6.64
C MET A 1 19.04 -68.14 -5.89
N VAL A 2 18.08 -67.51 -6.59
CA VAL A 2 16.62 -67.87 -6.57
C VAL A 2 16.00 -67.41 -5.25
N GLU A 3 14.97 -66.57 -5.08
CA GLU A 3 13.89 -65.95 -5.88
C GLU A 3 13.33 -64.79 -5.00
N THR A 4 13.11 -63.55 -5.47
CA THR A 4 11.85 -62.98 -5.98
C THR A 4 10.54 -63.40 -5.30
N LEU A 5 9.89 -62.47 -4.58
CA LEU A 5 8.42 -62.38 -4.56
C LEU A 5 7.96 -60.91 -4.62
N LEU A 6 7.22 -60.62 -5.69
CA LEU A 6 6.63 -59.34 -6.05
C LEU A 6 5.40 -58.99 -5.19
N GLY A 7 5.32 -57.73 -4.76
CA GLY A 7 4.07 -57.07 -4.36
C GLY A 7 3.56 -56.15 -5.49
N PRO A 8 2.23 -55.98 -5.65
CA PRO A 8 1.66 -55.40 -6.87
C PRO A 8 1.84 -53.88 -6.96
N THR A 9 2.21 -53.43 -8.16
CA THR A 9 2.21 -52.03 -8.59
C THR A 9 0.80 -51.66 -9.05
N PHE A 10 0.10 -50.82 -8.29
CA PHE A 10 -1.13 -50.17 -8.78
C PHE A 10 -0.76 -48.98 -9.67
N ARG A 11 -0.84 -49.17 -10.99
CA ARG A 11 -0.87 -48.08 -11.97
C ARG A 11 -2.30 -47.56 -12.07
N TYR A 12 -2.58 -46.38 -11.53
CA TYR A 12 -3.78 -45.63 -11.88
C TYR A 12 -3.52 -44.85 -13.16
N THR A 13 -3.91 -45.40 -14.30
CA THR A 13 -4.10 -44.65 -15.55
C THR A 13 -5.54 -44.13 -15.59
N LEU A 14 -5.71 -42.83 -15.36
CA LEU A 14 -6.98 -42.13 -15.61
C LEU A 14 -7.25 -42.08 -17.14
N PRO A 15 -8.47 -42.35 -17.60
CA PRO A 15 -8.85 -42.13 -19.00
C PRO A 15 -8.99 -40.62 -19.27
N PRO A 16 -8.74 -40.15 -20.52
CA PRO A 16 -8.91 -38.74 -20.85
C PRO A 16 -10.40 -38.39 -20.89
N LEU A 17 -10.79 -37.36 -20.14
CA LEU A 17 -12.11 -36.74 -20.26
C LEU A 17 -12.16 -35.86 -21.53
N PRO A 18 -13.25 -35.89 -22.31
CA PRO A 18 -13.39 -34.98 -23.44
C PRO A 18 -13.67 -33.56 -22.94
N ILE A 19 -12.74 -32.64 -23.23
CA ILE A 19 -12.95 -31.19 -23.06
C ILE A 19 -13.72 -30.70 -24.29
N THR A 20 -15.04 -30.58 -24.17
CA THR A 20 -15.86 -29.80 -25.12
C THR A 20 -15.77 -28.32 -24.77
N PHE A 21 -15.14 -27.53 -25.63
CA PHE A 21 -15.20 -26.08 -25.58
C PHE A 21 -16.61 -25.59 -25.95
N PRO A 22 -17.29 -24.76 -25.15
CA PRO A 22 -18.46 -24.05 -25.63
C PRO A 22 -18.01 -23.03 -26.68
N THR A 23 -18.54 -23.20 -27.89
CA THR A 23 -18.41 -22.27 -29.00
C THR A 23 -18.95 -20.89 -28.62
N SER A 24 -18.21 -19.88 -29.05
CA SER A 24 -18.51 -18.46 -28.84
C SER A 24 -19.82 -18.09 -29.54
N ASN A 25 -20.92 -17.99 -28.77
CA ASN A 25 -22.11 -17.29 -29.24
C ASN A 25 -21.88 -15.79 -29.12
N ARG A 26 -21.50 -15.17 -30.25
CA ARG A 26 -21.60 -13.72 -30.44
C ARG A 26 -23.07 -13.32 -30.32
N ILE A 27 -23.44 -12.75 -29.18
CA ILE A 27 -24.68 -11.98 -29.08
C ILE A 27 -24.39 -10.60 -29.71
N LEU A 28 -24.88 -10.42 -30.94
CA LEU A 28 -24.94 -9.12 -31.61
C LEU A 28 -26.07 -8.31 -30.98
N LEU A 29 -25.76 -7.45 -30.00
CA LEU A 29 -26.66 -6.35 -29.65
C LEU A 29 -26.44 -5.22 -30.66
N SER A 30 -27.34 -5.15 -31.64
CA SER A 30 -27.52 -3.98 -32.51
C SER A 30 -28.45 -3.01 -31.79
N SER A 31 -27.89 -1.91 -31.29
CA SER A 31 -28.67 -0.77 -30.81
C SER A 31 -28.63 0.34 -31.87
N PRO A 32 -29.78 0.87 -32.33
CA PRO A 32 -29.80 1.92 -33.33
C PRO A 32 -29.29 3.24 -32.75
N MET A 33 -28.42 3.91 -33.50
CA MET A 33 -28.01 5.30 -33.25
C MET A 33 -29.23 6.21 -33.34
N SER A 34 -29.66 6.78 -32.21
CA SER A 34 -30.50 7.96 -32.20
C SER A 34 -29.63 9.20 -32.36
N SER A 35 -29.84 9.89 -33.48
CA SER A 35 -29.26 11.19 -33.81
C SER A 35 -29.85 12.27 -32.90
N PHE A 36 -29.04 12.83 -32.02
CA PHE A 36 -29.39 14.03 -31.27
C PHE A 36 -28.98 15.30 -32.04
N PRO A 37 -29.84 16.34 -32.10
CA PRO A 37 -29.56 17.55 -32.85
C PRO A 37 -28.53 18.45 -32.14
N ILE A 38 -27.63 19.02 -32.94
CA ILE A 38 -26.63 20.02 -32.56
C ILE A 38 -27.34 21.34 -32.26
N PRO A 39 -27.21 21.95 -31.06
CA PRO A 39 -27.63 23.32 -30.84
C PRO A 39 -26.52 24.27 -31.33
N SER A 40 -26.89 25.15 -32.26
CA SER A 40 -26.11 26.30 -32.73
C SER A 40 -25.74 27.24 -31.57
N SER A 41 -24.49 27.71 -31.55
CA SER A 41 -24.01 28.76 -30.65
C SER A 41 -24.83 30.05 -30.75
N PRO A 42 -25.04 30.74 -29.62
CA PRO A 42 -25.08 32.18 -29.63
C PRO A 42 -24.06 32.80 -28.65
N ASN A 43 -23.30 33.74 -29.20
CA ASN A 43 -22.68 34.93 -28.59
C ASN A 43 -22.16 34.90 -27.14
N ARG A 44 -20.86 35.17 -27.04
CA ARG A 44 -20.18 35.75 -25.87
C ARG A 44 -20.95 36.97 -25.35
N THR A 45 -21.50 36.86 -24.15
CA THR A 45 -21.64 37.97 -23.21
C THR A 45 -21.25 37.45 -21.84
N HIS A 46 -20.23 38.07 -21.24
CA HIS A 46 -19.75 37.76 -19.89
C HIS A 46 -20.92 37.82 -18.88
N PRO A 47 -21.18 36.78 -18.07
CA PRO A 47 -22.11 36.91 -16.97
C PRO A 47 -21.40 37.69 -15.86
N ARG A 48 -21.91 38.90 -15.63
CA ARG A 48 -21.64 39.73 -14.46
C ARG A 48 -21.96 38.89 -13.21
N CYS A 49 -20.96 38.61 -12.38
CA CYS A 49 -21.12 37.86 -11.15
C CYS A 49 -22.10 38.59 -10.22
N TYR A 50 -23.33 38.09 -10.12
CA TYR A 50 -24.18 38.37 -8.99
C TYR A 50 -23.80 37.38 -7.89
N SER A 51 -23.06 37.87 -6.89
CA SER A 51 -22.81 37.15 -5.64
C SER A 51 -24.14 37.00 -4.91
N ASN A 52 -24.73 35.81 -4.99
CA ASN A 52 -25.86 35.41 -4.17
C ASN A 52 -25.34 35.11 -2.75
N PRO A 53 -25.74 35.85 -1.69
CA PRO A 53 -25.19 35.69 -0.35
C PRO A 53 -25.65 34.42 0.39
N ASN A 54 -26.43 33.54 -0.26
CA ASN A 54 -27.03 32.35 0.36
C ASN A 54 -26.59 31.01 -0.24
N LEU A 55 -25.37 30.91 -0.80
CA LEU A 55 -24.77 29.61 -1.08
C LEU A 55 -24.16 29.05 0.22
N PRO A 56 -24.47 27.80 0.64
CA PRO A 56 -23.73 27.16 1.72
C PRO A 56 -22.25 27.23 1.36
N GLN A 57 -21.47 27.84 2.26
CA GLN A 57 -20.05 28.12 2.06
C GLN A 57 -19.37 26.79 1.68
N SER A 58 -18.98 26.64 0.40
CA SER A 58 -18.39 25.39 -0.07
C SER A 58 -17.13 25.15 0.73
N GLN A 59 -17.05 24.02 1.44
CA GLN A 59 -15.82 23.69 2.16
C GLN A 59 -14.63 23.76 1.19
N PRO A 60 -13.52 24.40 1.58
CA PRO A 60 -12.37 24.58 0.72
C PRO A 60 -11.74 23.22 0.37
N ALA A 61 -11.19 23.10 -0.83
CA ALA A 61 -10.40 21.93 -1.22
C ALA A 61 -8.91 22.22 -1.02
N LEU A 62 -8.19 21.32 -0.37
CA LEU A 62 -6.77 21.48 -0.04
C LEU A 62 -5.92 20.38 -0.67
N LEU A 63 -4.73 20.75 -1.13
CA LEU A 63 -3.68 19.82 -1.54
C LEU A 63 -2.51 19.98 -0.58
N VAL A 64 -2.11 18.88 0.05
CA VAL A 64 -1.04 18.85 1.05
C VAL A 64 0.05 17.92 0.57
N PHE A 65 1.25 18.45 0.40
CA PHE A 65 2.48 17.66 0.29
C PHE A 65 3.09 17.56 1.68
N SER A 66 3.17 16.35 2.22
CA SER A 66 3.70 16.13 3.57
C SER A 66 4.47 14.83 3.66
N GLY A 67 5.42 14.74 4.59
CA GLY A 67 6.01 13.47 5.02
C GLY A 67 5.27 12.86 6.21
N GLY A 68 5.98 12.03 6.97
CA GLY A 68 5.49 11.30 8.15
C GLY A 68 4.97 12.16 9.31
N THR A 69 5.67 12.12 10.45
CA THR A 69 5.10 12.52 11.75
C THR A 69 4.83 14.01 11.90
N ALA A 70 5.58 14.88 11.22
CA ALA A 70 5.49 16.33 11.36
C ALA A 70 4.07 16.88 11.07
N PHE A 71 3.35 16.29 10.10
CA PHE A 71 2.02 16.75 9.74
C PHE A 71 0.90 16.06 10.55
N ASN A 72 1.21 15.12 11.45
CA ASN A 72 0.19 14.35 12.17
C ASN A 72 -0.67 15.20 13.11
N GLY A 73 -0.10 16.24 13.75
CA GLY A 73 -0.87 17.15 14.59
C GLY A 73 -1.86 18.00 13.78
N VAL A 74 -1.42 18.46 12.61
CA VAL A 74 -2.21 19.36 11.74
C VAL A 74 -3.40 18.65 11.09
N VAL A 75 -3.33 17.33 10.87
CA VAL A 75 -4.44 16.60 10.21
C VAL A 75 -5.73 16.60 11.03
N GLU A 76 -5.66 16.47 12.36
CA GLU A 76 -6.87 16.46 13.17
C GLU A 76 -7.54 17.84 13.14
N ASP A 77 -6.74 18.91 13.21
CA ASP A 77 -7.24 20.29 13.07
C ASP A 77 -7.84 20.51 11.67
N LEU A 78 -7.19 20.01 10.61
CA LEU A 78 -7.72 20.11 9.25
C LEU A 78 -9.05 19.38 9.08
N LYS A 79 -9.25 18.21 9.71
CA LYS A 79 -10.53 17.50 9.65
C LYS A 79 -11.69 18.34 10.19
N SER A 80 -11.43 19.22 11.17
CA SER A 80 -12.45 20.15 11.69
C SER A 80 -12.79 21.29 10.70
N PHE A 81 -11.87 21.61 9.80
CA PHE A 81 -12.01 22.68 8.81
C PHE A 81 -12.59 22.17 7.48
N THR A 82 -12.10 21.04 6.97
CA THR A 82 -12.61 20.36 5.77
C THR A 82 -12.12 18.93 5.66
N THR A 83 -12.96 18.05 5.10
CA THR A 83 -12.55 16.69 4.69
C THR A 83 -12.03 16.63 3.25
N ARG A 84 -12.13 17.73 2.48
CA ARG A 84 -11.74 17.79 1.06
C ARG A 84 -10.24 18.00 0.89
N VAL A 85 -9.45 17.09 1.43
CA VAL A 85 -7.98 17.19 1.43
C VAL A 85 -7.36 16.04 0.65
N ALA A 86 -6.52 16.39 -0.33
CA ALA A 86 -5.63 15.44 -0.98
C ALA A 86 -4.25 15.47 -0.29
N HIS A 87 -3.88 14.37 0.36
CA HIS A 87 -2.59 14.17 1.01
C HIS A 87 -1.65 13.42 0.07
N VAL A 88 -0.64 14.11 -0.47
CA VAL A 88 0.41 13.52 -1.30
C VAL A 88 1.62 13.19 -0.43
N LEU A 89 1.99 11.91 -0.40
CA LEU A 89 2.94 11.34 0.56
C LEU A 89 4.11 10.64 -0.14
N PRO A 90 5.33 10.70 0.42
CA PRO A 90 6.48 9.97 -0.10
C PRO A 90 6.33 8.47 0.12
N VAL A 91 7.05 7.71 -0.71
CA VAL A 91 7.06 6.22 -0.74
C VAL A 91 8.49 5.66 -0.71
N SER A 92 9.42 6.44 -0.18
CA SER A 92 10.86 6.17 -0.16
C SER A 92 11.46 6.10 1.25
N ASP A 93 10.62 6.17 2.28
CA ASP A 93 11.04 6.08 3.68
C ASP A 93 11.68 4.72 4.00
N ASP A 94 12.82 4.73 4.68
CA ASP A 94 13.61 3.55 5.00
C ASP A 94 13.80 3.33 6.51
N GLY A 95 12.89 3.86 7.33
CA GLY A 95 12.86 3.68 8.79
C GLY A 95 11.93 2.58 9.33
N GLY A 96 12.22 2.12 10.54
CA GLY A 96 11.35 1.26 11.35
C GLY A 96 10.91 -0.04 10.68
N SER A 97 9.67 -0.46 10.95
CA SER A 97 9.10 -1.69 10.36
C SER A 97 8.89 -1.62 8.85
N THR A 98 8.88 -0.42 8.26
CA THR A 98 8.86 -0.25 6.81
C THR A 98 10.15 -0.74 6.18
N ALA A 99 11.31 -0.43 6.79
CA ALA A 99 12.62 -0.88 6.33
C ALA A 99 12.68 -2.42 6.25
N GLU A 100 12.18 -3.09 7.28
CA GLU A 100 12.17 -4.55 7.36
C GLU A 100 11.27 -5.20 6.30
N ILE A 101 10.07 -4.62 6.07
CA ILE A 101 9.18 -5.06 4.98
C ILE A 101 9.86 -4.90 3.62
N VAL A 102 10.47 -3.74 3.36
CA VAL A 102 11.15 -3.47 2.08
C VAL A 102 12.37 -4.36 1.92
N ARG A 103 13.10 -4.67 2.99
CA ARG A 103 14.24 -5.59 2.97
C ARG A 103 13.82 -6.99 2.55
N VAL A 104 12.77 -7.55 3.15
CA VAL A 104 12.39 -8.95 2.95
C VAL A 104 11.47 -9.15 1.73
N LEU A 105 10.52 -8.23 1.53
CA LEU A 105 9.46 -8.38 0.52
C LEU A 105 9.62 -7.41 -0.67
N GLY A 106 10.47 -6.40 -0.54
CA GLY A 106 10.66 -5.37 -1.57
C GLY A 106 9.47 -4.41 -1.69
N GLY A 107 9.50 -3.63 -2.78
CA GLY A 107 8.49 -2.63 -3.11
C GLY A 107 8.65 -1.28 -2.41
N PRO A 108 7.69 -0.38 -2.58
CA PRO A 108 7.74 0.96 -2.02
C PRO A 108 7.59 0.94 -0.50
N ALA A 109 8.08 2.01 0.15
CA ALA A 109 7.82 2.27 1.55
C ALA A 109 6.32 2.53 1.75
N VAL A 110 5.72 1.88 2.75
CA VAL A 110 4.28 2.00 3.06
C VAL A 110 4.00 2.90 4.27
N GLY A 111 5.05 3.29 5.00
CA GLY A 111 4.94 3.79 6.37
C GLY A 111 4.15 5.08 6.52
N ASP A 112 4.48 6.10 5.73
CA ASP A 112 3.86 7.41 5.76
C ASP A 112 2.41 7.38 5.29
N ILE A 113 2.15 6.64 4.20
CA ILE A 113 0.79 6.41 3.70
C ILE A 113 -0.08 5.74 4.75
N ARG A 114 0.39 4.64 5.34
CA ARG A 114 -0.31 3.94 6.44
C ARG A 114 -0.56 4.87 7.63
N SER A 115 0.42 5.70 8.01
CA SER A 115 0.25 6.66 9.10
C SER A 115 -0.85 7.68 8.79
N ARG A 116 -0.92 8.18 7.55
CA ARG A 116 -1.94 9.15 7.16
C ARG A 116 -3.32 8.52 7.08
N CYS A 117 -3.44 7.34 6.48
CA CYS A 117 -4.69 6.59 6.45
C CYS A 117 -5.23 6.33 7.85
N LEU A 118 -4.37 5.85 8.75
CA LEU A 118 -4.75 5.62 10.14
C LEU A 118 -5.22 6.91 10.80
N ARG A 119 -4.52 8.03 10.61
CA ARG A 119 -4.90 9.31 11.20
C ARG A 119 -6.28 9.79 10.73
N LEU A 120 -6.56 9.61 9.44
CA LEU A 120 -7.83 9.98 8.82
C LEU A 120 -8.98 9.03 9.18
N SER A 121 -8.71 7.88 9.79
CA SER A 121 -9.72 6.88 10.10
C SER A 121 -10.89 7.46 10.89
N ASP A 122 -12.06 6.84 10.71
CA ASP A 122 -13.19 7.09 11.58
C ASP A 122 -12.85 6.76 13.05
N GLN A 123 -13.47 7.50 13.94
CA GLN A 123 -13.37 7.38 15.40
C GLN A 123 -14.75 7.52 16.06
N SER A 124 -15.83 7.55 15.27
CA SER A 124 -17.18 7.85 15.75
C SER A 124 -17.86 6.66 16.43
N THR A 125 -17.45 5.44 16.10
CA THR A 125 -18.03 4.20 16.64
C THR A 125 -17.01 3.38 17.44
N ALA A 126 -17.51 2.53 18.35
CA ALA A 126 -16.66 1.61 19.09
C ALA A 126 -15.90 0.63 18.17
N GLU A 127 -16.53 0.17 17.09
CA GLU A 127 -15.89 -0.68 16.09
C GLU A 127 -14.79 0.07 15.32
N ALA A 128 -15.05 1.31 14.88
CA ALA A 128 -14.04 2.12 14.20
C ALA A 128 -12.81 2.36 15.08
N LEU A 129 -13.02 2.62 16.38
CA LEU A 129 -11.95 2.71 17.36
C LEU A 129 -11.19 1.38 17.52
N ALA A 130 -11.89 0.25 17.59
CA ALA A 130 -11.26 -1.08 17.66
C ALA A 130 -10.39 -1.38 16.43
N VAL A 131 -10.91 -1.12 15.22
CA VAL A 131 -10.17 -1.29 13.96
C VAL A 131 -8.96 -0.35 13.90
N ARG A 132 -9.12 0.91 14.30
CA ARG A 132 -8.02 1.87 14.41
C ARG A 132 -6.96 1.39 15.39
N ASN A 133 -7.35 0.88 16.56
CA ASN A 133 -6.42 0.37 17.56
C ASN A 133 -5.63 -0.83 17.02
N LEU A 134 -6.30 -1.78 16.37
CA LEU A 134 -5.65 -2.92 15.72
C LEU A 134 -4.64 -2.48 14.65
N LEU A 135 -5.05 -1.64 13.70
CA LEU A 135 -4.17 -1.20 12.60
C LEU A 135 -3.07 -0.22 13.07
N GLY A 136 -3.32 0.50 14.17
CA GLY A 136 -2.36 1.37 14.83
C GLY A 136 -1.38 0.65 15.74
N HIS A 137 -1.64 -0.62 16.07
CA HIS A 137 -0.84 -1.37 17.02
C HIS A 137 0.61 -1.55 16.57
N ARG A 138 1.52 -1.44 17.55
CA ARG A 138 2.94 -1.75 17.41
C ARG A 138 3.29 -2.90 18.34
N LEU A 139 3.92 -3.91 17.77
CA LEU A 139 4.41 -5.08 18.48
C LEU A 139 5.53 -4.69 19.47
N SER A 140 5.77 -5.59 20.42
CA SER A 140 6.88 -5.45 21.39
C SER A 140 8.22 -5.13 20.73
N LEU A 141 9.08 -4.40 21.45
CA LEU A 141 10.49 -4.22 21.05
C LEU A 141 11.27 -5.52 21.18
N ASP A 142 10.91 -6.38 22.14
CA ASP A 142 11.51 -7.69 22.32
C ASP A 142 11.11 -8.62 21.17
N ALA A 143 12.11 -9.18 20.47
CA ALA A 143 11.89 -9.94 19.24
C ALA A 143 11.09 -11.22 19.46
N LEU A 144 11.28 -11.90 20.60
CA LEU A 144 10.58 -13.15 20.91
C LEU A 144 9.11 -12.88 21.24
N GLN A 145 8.86 -11.88 22.09
CA GLN A 145 7.50 -11.45 22.41
C GLN A 145 6.77 -10.93 21.18
N ALA A 146 7.41 -10.09 20.36
CA ALA A 146 6.82 -9.56 19.13
C ALA A 146 6.39 -10.67 18.17
N LYS A 147 7.22 -11.71 18.03
CA LYS A 147 6.91 -12.87 17.17
C LYS A 147 5.74 -13.69 17.74
N SER A 148 5.73 -13.94 19.04
CA SER A 148 4.64 -14.65 19.73
C SER A 148 3.31 -13.89 19.61
N GLU A 149 3.35 -12.58 19.86
CA GLU A 149 2.21 -11.67 19.75
C GLU A 149 1.67 -11.62 18.30
N TRP A 150 2.57 -11.50 17.31
CA TRP A 150 2.19 -11.54 15.90
C TRP A 150 1.46 -12.84 15.53
N TYR A 151 1.93 -13.99 15.99
CA TYR A 151 1.27 -15.27 15.71
C TYR A 151 -0.12 -15.36 16.35
N SER A 152 -0.28 -14.92 17.60
CA SER A 152 -1.60 -14.84 18.23
C SER A 152 -2.57 -13.93 17.45
N ILE A 153 -2.09 -12.79 16.92
CA ILE A 153 -2.89 -11.90 16.08
C ILE A 153 -3.29 -12.59 14.78
N VAL A 154 -2.35 -13.26 14.10
CA VAL A 154 -2.60 -13.97 12.84
C VAL A 154 -3.50 -15.19 13.05
N GLU A 155 -3.46 -15.87 14.20
CA GLU A 155 -4.37 -16.97 14.54
C GLU A 155 -5.79 -16.48 14.81
N GLY A 156 -5.94 -15.22 15.26
CA GLY A 156 -7.24 -14.61 15.54
C GLY A 156 -7.63 -14.60 17.01
N ASP A 157 -6.71 -15.02 17.89
CA ASP A 157 -6.94 -15.24 19.32
C ASP A 157 -6.46 -14.06 20.19
N HIS A 158 -5.84 -13.05 19.59
CA HIS A 158 -5.34 -11.88 20.31
C HIS A 158 -6.45 -10.90 20.71
N VAL A 159 -6.30 -10.27 21.87
CA VAL A 159 -7.24 -9.27 22.44
C VAL A 159 -7.49 -8.06 21.55
N LEU A 160 -6.59 -7.76 20.60
CA LEU A 160 -6.76 -6.67 19.64
C LEU A 160 -7.95 -6.88 18.69
N TRP A 161 -8.48 -8.10 18.60
CA TRP A 161 -9.69 -8.38 17.83
C TRP A 161 -10.99 -8.12 18.61
N GLU A 162 -10.91 -7.78 19.90
CA GLU A 162 -12.07 -7.36 20.69
C GLU A 162 -12.69 -6.08 20.12
N GLY A 163 -14.02 -6.06 19.97
CA GLY A 163 -14.74 -4.94 19.37
C GLY A 163 -14.70 -4.85 17.84
N VAL A 164 -13.89 -5.67 17.17
CA VAL A 164 -13.87 -5.78 15.69
C VAL A 164 -14.89 -6.83 15.24
N SER A 165 -15.87 -6.46 14.42
CA SER A 165 -16.88 -7.41 13.94
C SER A 165 -16.27 -8.52 13.07
N LYS A 166 -17.01 -9.61 12.91
CA LYS A 166 -16.59 -10.76 12.12
C LYS A 166 -16.23 -10.39 10.65
N PRO A 167 -17.03 -9.62 9.90
CA PRO A 167 -16.66 -9.22 8.54
C PRO A 167 -15.34 -8.43 8.47
N TYR A 168 -15.13 -7.50 9.39
CA TYR A 168 -13.88 -6.73 9.47
C TYR A 168 -12.69 -7.63 9.82
N ARG A 169 -12.86 -8.50 10.82
CA ARG A 169 -11.86 -9.47 11.26
C ARG A 169 -11.43 -10.37 10.10
N GLU A 170 -12.37 -10.98 9.40
CA GLU A 170 -12.09 -11.86 8.25
C GLU A 170 -11.37 -11.10 7.13
N THR A 171 -11.82 -9.88 6.82
CA THR A 171 -11.21 -9.03 5.79
C THR A 171 -9.76 -8.67 6.13
N ILE A 172 -9.52 -8.10 7.33
CA ILE A 172 -8.18 -7.65 7.73
C ILE A 172 -7.24 -8.86 7.86
N ARG A 173 -7.70 -9.92 8.53
CA ARG A 173 -6.89 -11.10 8.81
C ARG A 173 -6.46 -11.83 7.53
N ALA A 174 -7.29 -11.84 6.49
CA ALA A 174 -6.92 -12.44 5.20
C ALA A 174 -5.61 -11.85 4.64
N PHE A 175 -5.41 -10.54 4.73
CA PHE A 175 -4.19 -9.88 4.27
C PHE A 175 -3.02 -10.02 5.24
N LEU A 176 -3.27 -10.12 6.54
CA LEU A 176 -2.23 -10.44 7.54
C LEU A 176 -1.68 -11.85 7.34
N VAL A 177 -2.57 -12.84 7.12
CA VAL A 177 -2.19 -14.22 6.80
C VAL A 177 -1.45 -14.27 5.46
N TYR A 178 -1.90 -13.54 4.45
CA TYR A 178 -1.22 -13.47 3.17
C TYR A 178 0.19 -12.88 3.32
N PHE A 179 0.34 -11.78 4.07
CA PHE A 179 1.65 -11.20 4.41
C PHE A 179 2.58 -12.20 5.11
N GLN A 180 2.08 -12.93 6.11
CA GLN A 180 2.84 -13.99 6.78
C GLN A 180 3.32 -15.06 5.80
N ASN A 181 2.45 -15.51 4.89
CA ASN A 181 2.84 -16.49 3.87
C ASN A 181 3.94 -15.94 2.94
N GLN A 182 3.82 -14.67 2.51
CA GLN A 182 4.84 -14.03 1.69
C GLN A 182 6.21 -13.95 2.37
N ILE A 183 6.25 -13.75 3.70
CA ILE A 183 7.50 -13.80 4.48
C ILE A 183 8.08 -15.22 4.46
N LEU A 184 7.26 -16.23 4.73
CA LEU A 184 7.71 -17.63 4.82
C LEU A 184 8.27 -18.16 3.49
N CYS A 185 7.82 -17.62 2.36
CA CYS A 185 8.34 -17.99 1.04
C CYS A 185 9.71 -17.38 0.70
N ARG A 186 10.27 -16.49 1.53
CA ARG A 186 11.57 -15.84 1.26
C ARG A 186 12.72 -16.61 1.91
N SER A 187 13.82 -16.74 1.17
CA SER A 187 15.04 -17.41 1.63
C SER A 187 16.03 -16.48 2.35
N GLU A 188 15.82 -15.16 2.29
CA GLU A 188 16.78 -14.15 2.79
C GLU A 188 16.52 -13.75 4.25
N GLY A 189 17.06 -14.56 5.17
CA GLY A 189 17.08 -14.27 6.60
C GLY A 189 15.70 -14.30 7.27
N ALA A 190 15.69 -14.33 8.60
CA ALA A 190 14.44 -14.26 9.35
C ALA A 190 13.85 -12.84 9.28
N PHE A 191 12.52 -12.76 9.24
CA PHE A 191 11.80 -11.50 9.39
C PHE A 191 11.79 -11.08 10.87
N CYS A 192 12.14 -9.83 11.15
CA CYS A 192 12.15 -9.24 12.47
C CYS A 192 10.82 -8.53 12.77
N PHE A 193 10.07 -9.05 13.73
CA PHE A 193 8.79 -8.47 14.14
C PHE A 193 8.92 -7.34 15.19
N SER A 194 10.10 -7.11 15.74
CA SER A 194 10.33 -6.09 16.78
C SER A 194 9.85 -4.71 16.34
N ASN A 195 9.02 -4.07 17.16
CA ASN A 195 8.39 -2.77 16.86
C ASN A 195 7.67 -2.74 15.49
N GLY A 196 7.25 -3.93 15.02
CA GLY A 196 6.43 -4.14 13.85
C GLY A 196 5.11 -3.40 13.99
N SER A 197 4.55 -2.90 12.89
CA SER A 197 3.21 -2.29 12.93
C SER A 197 2.23 -3.16 12.17
N ILE A 198 1.12 -3.49 12.82
CA ILE A 198 0.07 -4.33 12.25
C ILE A 198 -0.52 -3.68 11.00
N GLY A 199 -0.78 -2.37 11.03
CA GLY A 199 -1.22 -1.63 9.84
C GLY A 199 -0.21 -1.68 8.68
N ASN A 200 1.10 -1.68 8.96
CA ASN A 200 2.11 -1.84 7.92
C ASN A 200 2.07 -3.24 7.30
N PHE A 201 1.89 -4.28 8.11
CA PHE A 201 1.80 -5.66 7.66
C PHE A 201 0.53 -5.91 6.85
N PHE A 202 -0.61 -5.39 7.31
CA PHE A 202 -1.87 -5.40 6.56
C PHE A 202 -1.71 -4.70 5.21
N PHE A 203 -1.15 -3.48 5.21
CA PHE A 203 -0.93 -2.71 3.99
C PHE A 203 -0.03 -3.46 3.01
N ALA A 204 1.11 -3.98 3.49
CA ALA A 204 2.06 -4.71 2.66
C ALA A 204 1.42 -5.99 2.09
N GLY A 205 0.65 -6.73 2.90
CA GLY A 205 -0.12 -7.89 2.46
C GLY A 205 -1.09 -7.55 1.33
N ALA A 206 -1.88 -6.48 1.50
CA ALA A 206 -2.80 -5.99 0.47
C ALA A 206 -2.08 -5.57 -0.82
N ARG A 207 -1.00 -4.80 -0.71
CA ARG A 207 -0.21 -4.36 -1.86
C ARG A 207 0.34 -5.53 -2.67
N ILE A 208 0.91 -6.53 -2.00
CA ILE A 208 1.49 -7.71 -2.67
C ILE A 208 0.37 -8.54 -3.29
N PHE A 209 -0.76 -8.69 -2.61
CA PHE A 209 -1.91 -9.42 -3.14
C PHE A 209 -2.45 -8.76 -4.43
N PHE A 210 -2.66 -7.44 -4.40
CA PHE A 210 -3.20 -6.72 -5.56
C PHE A 210 -2.16 -6.41 -6.65
N GLN A 211 -0.86 -6.50 -6.34
CA GLN A 211 0.21 -5.97 -7.18
C GLN A 211 -0.05 -4.51 -7.57
N SER A 212 -0.58 -3.73 -6.64
CA SER A 212 -0.95 -2.32 -6.86
C SER A 212 -0.91 -1.54 -5.55
N LEU A 213 -0.10 -0.49 -5.52
CA LEU A 213 -0.05 0.45 -4.40
C LEU A 213 -1.39 1.17 -4.23
N ASP A 214 -1.96 1.67 -5.32
CA ASP A 214 -3.22 2.43 -5.28
C ASP A 214 -4.40 1.57 -4.81
N ALA A 215 -4.46 0.30 -5.23
CA ALA A 215 -5.49 -0.63 -4.76
C ALA A 215 -5.36 -0.92 -3.25
N ALA A 216 -4.13 -1.04 -2.74
CA ALA A 216 -3.88 -1.23 -1.31
C ALA A 216 -4.28 0.00 -0.50
N ILE A 217 -4.00 1.21 -1.01
CA ILE A 217 -4.46 2.47 -0.40
C ILE A 217 -5.98 2.51 -0.35
N PHE A 218 -6.64 2.18 -1.45
CA PHE A 218 -8.09 2.14 -1.53
C PHE A 218 -8.68 1.17 -0.50
N LEU A 219 -8.16 -0.06 -0.42
CA LEU A 219 -8.60 -1.03 0.57
C LEU A 219 -8.40 -0.51 2.00
N PHE A 220 -7.21 0.01 2.32
CA PHE A 220 -6.94 0.56 3.65
C PHE A 220 -7.92 1.69 4.00
N SER A 221 -8.22 2.55 3.03
CA SER A 221 -9.16 3.67 3.18
C SER A 221 -10.57 3.20 3.47
N ARG A 222 -11.02 2.09 2.85
CA ARG A 222 -12.33 1.48 3.12
C ARG A 222 -12.37 0.79 4.48
N VAL A 223 -11.33 0.03 4.83
CA VAL A 223 -11.23 -0.63 6.14
C VAL A 223 -11.12 0.38 7.29
N SER A 224 -10.48 1.52 7.08
CA SER A 224 -10.36 2.56 8.11
C SER A 224 -11.49 3.58 8.09
N ASP A 225 -12.48 3.41 7.20
CA ASP A 225 -13.59 4.33 6.97
C ASP A 225 -13.13 5.81 6.87
N ILE A 226 -12.15 6.05 5.99
CA ILE A 226 -11.66 7.41 5.71
C ILE A 226 -12.76 8.20 4.98
N PRO A 227 -13.01 9.47 5.36
CA PRO A 227 -13.98 10.33 4.67
C PRO A 227 -13.80 10.29 3.15
N PRO A 228 -14.88 10.10 2.37
CA PRO A 228 -14.78 9.88 0.93
C PRO A 228 -14.19 11.06 0.16
N GLU A 229 -14.24 12.28 0.72
CA GLU A 229 -13.63 13.47 0.14
C GLU A 229 -12.12 13.60 0.44
N SER A 230 -11.60 12.82 1.39
CA SER A 230 -10.18 12.79 1.73
C SER A 230 -9.45 11.78 0.85
N LEU A 231 -8.42 12.24 0.14
CA LEU A 231 -7.59 11.41 -0.72
C LEU A 231 -6.23 11.21 -0.08
N VAL A 232 -5.74 9.98 -0.07
CA VAL A 232 -4.36 9.64 0.27
C VAL A 232 -3.69 9.16 -1.01
N LEU A 233 -2.64 9.85 -1.44
CA LEU A 233 -2.02 9.65 -2.74
C LEU A 233 -0.51 9.44 -2.56
N PRO A 234 0.08 8.41 -3.21
CA PRO A 234 1.53 8.31 -3.26
C PRO A 234 2.07 9.37 -4.23
N VAL A 235 3.23 9.94 -3.93
CA VAL A 235 3.92 10.85 -4.88
C VAL A 235 4.31 10.13 -6.17
N ILE A 236 4.59 8.82 -6.09
CA ILE A 236 4.88 7.95 -7.23
C ILE A 236 4.12 6.63 -7.04
N SER A 237 3.19 6.33 -7.95
CA SER A 237 2.53 5.01 -8.00
C SER A 237 3.49 3.98 -8.60
N THR A 238 4.06 3.13 -7.75
CA THR A 238 4.96 2.05 -8.17
C THR A 238 4.83 0.83 -7.26
N ASN A 239 5.18 -0.34 -7.78
CA ASN A 239 5.40 -1.55 -6.98
C ASN A 239 6.88 -1.83 -6.72
N ASP A 240 7.77 -1.02 -7.30
CA ASP A 240 9.21 -1.16 -7.16
C ASP A 240 9.72 -0.37 -5.94
N ARG A 241 10.90 -0.76 -5.45
CA ARG A 241 11.57 -0.06 -4.36
C ARG A 241 12.08 1.29 -4.85
N LEU A 242 11.82 2.33 -4.07
CA LEU A 242 12.35 3.67 -4.25
C LEU A 242 13.30 4.01 -3.12
N THR A 243 14.43 4.61 -3.46
CA THR A 243 15.44 5.06 -2.50
C THR A 243 15.75 6.53 -2.76
N LEU A 244 15.69 7.38 -1.73
CA LEU A 244 16.15 8.76 -1.83
C LEU A 244 17.68 8.79 -1.94
N GLY A 245 18.21 9.71 -2.72
CA GLY A 245 19.63 9.99 -2.77
C GLY A 245 19.91 11.47 -2.90
N CYS A 246 21.05 11.91 -2.36
CA CYS A 246 21.56 13.26 -2.58
C CYS A 246 23.00 13.20 -3.12
N GLU A 247 23.37 14.22 -3.88
CA GLU A 247 24.73 14.45 -4.35
C GLU A 247 25.28 15.66 -3.57
N LEU A 248 26.41 15.47 -2.87
CA LEU A 248 27.10 16.53 -2.15
C LEU A 248 27.91 17.40 -3.13
N LEU A 249 28.35 18.57 -2.67
CA LEU A 249 29.13 19.52 -3.48
C LEU A 249 30.45 18.94 -4.02
N ASP A 250 31.03 17.96 -3.33
CA ASP A 250 32.27 17.26 -3.74
C ASP A 250 32.02 16.10 -4.73
N GLY A 251 30.76 15.88 -5.14
CA GLY A 251 30.34 14.78 -6.02
C GLY A 251 30.06 13.46 -5.30
N THR A 252 30.19 13.40 -3.97
CA THR A 252 29.78 12.25 -3.16
C THR A 252 28.28 12.00 -3.31
N ILE A 253 27.88 10.73 -3.40
CA ILE A 253 26.46 10.36 -3.42
C ILE A 253 26.10 9.62 -2.13
N ILE A 254 25.11 10.14 -1.41
CA ILE A 254 24.50 9.48 -0.24
C ILE A 254 23.17 8.86 -0.70
N ARG A 255 22.88 7.65 -0.22
CA ARG A 255 21.64 6.91 -0.52
C ARG A 255 20.96 6.48 0.76
N GLY A 256 19.64 6.62 0.77
CA GLY A 256 18.80 6.31 1.93
C GLY A 256 18.39 7.59 2.66
N GLN A 257 17.13 7.68 3.04
CA GLN A 257 16.60 8.85 3.75
C GLN A 257 17.27 8.98 5.13
N ASN A 258 17.43 7.85 5.83
CA ASN A 258 18.10 7.80 7.12
C ASN A 258 19.58 8.20 7.01
N GLU A 259 20.32 7.74 6.01
CA GLU A 259 21.73 8.13 5.83
C GLU A 259 21.91 9.62 5.46
N ILE A 260 20.93 10.21 4.76
CA ILE A 260 20.95 11.65 4.46
C ILE A 260 20.72 12.49 5.72
N SER A 261 19.78 12.06 6.57
CA SER A 261 19.37 12.82 7.77
C SER A 261 20.23 12.53 9.00
N HIS A 262 20.79 11.33 9.08
CA HIS A 262 21.57 10.80 10.19
C HIS A 262 22.72 9.94 9.63
N PRO A 263 23.72 10.56 8.99
CA PRO A 263 24.82 9.82 8.38
C PRO A 263 25.53 8.97 9.43
N SER A 264 25.48 7.66 9.25
CA SER A 264 26.32 6.73 10.00
C SER A 264 27.77 7.02 9.60
N SER A 265 28.74 6.99 10.52
CA SER A 265 30.16 7.26 10.22
C SER A 265 30.84 6.22 9.29
N GLY A 266 30.13 5.58 8.36
CA GLY A 266 30.56 4.38 7.63
C GLY A 266 30.21 4.36 6.13
N THR A 267 31.29 4.37 5.34
CA THR A 267 31.49 3.87 3.97
C THR A 267 30.50 4.25 2.86
N MET A 268 30.90 5.28 2.12
CA MET A 268 30.33 5.72 0.84
C MET A 268 30.61 4.69 -0.26
N VAL A 269 29.59 4.31 -1.03
CA VAL A 269 29.76 3.46 -2.23
C VAL A 269 29.64 4.34 -3.48
N PRO A 270 30.73 4.55 -4.25
CA PRO A 270 30.68 5.29 -5.50
C PRO A 270 29.85 4.55 -6.55
N ILE A 271 29.03 5.29 -7.31
CA ILE A 271 28.34 4.74 -8.49
C ILE A 271 29.18 5.04 -9.73
N LYS A 272 29.44 4.01 -10.55
CA LYS A 272 29.79 4.22 -11.96
C LYS A 272 28.55 4.71 -12.70
N LYS A 273 28.54 5.97 -13.16
CA LYS A 273 27.55 6.49 -14.13
C LYS A 273 27.50 5.52 -15.32
N LEU A 274 26.43 4.75 -15.45
CA LEU A 274 26.11 4.08 -16.72
C LEU A 274 25.57 5.16 -17.66
N PHE A 275 26.48 5.74 -18.45
CA PHE A 275 26.10 6.47 -19.65
C PHE A 275 25.34 5.50 -20.56
N GLY A 276 24.14 5.91 -20.98
CA GLY A 276 23.28 5.10 -21.82
C GLY A 276 23.95 4.75 -23.14
N SER A 277 24.13 3.46 -23.38
CA SER A 277 24.04 2.87 -24.71
C SER A 277 23.15 1.64 -24.60
N SER A 278 22.06 1.67 -25.36
CA SER A 278 21.04 0.63 -25.53
C SER A 278 21.55 -0.80 -25.34
N SER A 279 21.31 -1.38 -24.16
CA SER A 279 21.09 -2.81 -23.98
C SER A 279 20.39 -3.04 -22.65
N SER A 280 19.32 -3.83 -22.71
CA SER A 280 18.43 -4.17 -21.60
C SER A 280 19.21 -4.89 -20.49
N PHE A 281 19.40 -4.24 -19.34
CA PHE A 281 19.78 -4.90 -18.09
C PHE A 281 18.82 -4.54 -16.95
N LYS A 282 18.20 -5.59 -16.42
CA LYS A 282 17.23 -5.59 -15.33
C LYS A 282 17.95 -5.31 -14.01
N ASN A 283 17.84 -4.09 -13.49
CA ASN A 283 17.92 -3.82 -12.05
C ASN A 283 17.00 -2.64 -11.73
N LYS A 284 15.83 -2.95 -11.15
CA LYS A 284 14.74 -2.02 -10.89
C LYS A 284 14.92 -1.31 -9.55
N THR A 285 15.86 -0.39 -9.45
CA THR A 285 15.96 0.55 -8.32
C THR A 285 15.94 1.98 -8.85
N GLY A 286 14.82 2.68 -8.64
CA GLY A 286 14.71 4.10 -8.94
C GLY A 286 15.33 4.93 -7.84
N VAL A 287 16.28 5.80 -8.19
CA VAL A 287 16.85 6.80 -7.27
C VAL A 287 16.25 8.17 -7.63
N LEU A 288 15.60 8.82 -6.67
CA LEU A 288 15.13 10.19 -6.83
C LEU A 288 16.26 11.15 -6.42
N HIS A 289 16.73 11.96 -7.36
CA HIS A 289 17.75 12.99 -7.10
C HIS A 289 17.07 14.30 -6.71
N VAL A 290 17.37 14.81 -5.52
CA VAL A 290 17.06 16.19 -5.13
C VAL A 290 18.35 17.00 -5.33
N LYS A 291 18.30 18.00 -6.22
CA LYS A 291 19.39 18.95 -6.45
C LYS A 291 19.24 20.16 -5.54
#